data_AF-A0A1X7SF05-F1
#
_entry.id   AF-A0A1X7SF05-F1
#
_cell.length_a   1.000
_cell.length_b   1.000
_cell.length_c   1.000
_cell.angle_alpha   90.00
_cell.angle_beta   90.00
_cell.angle_gamma   90.00
#
_symmetry.space_group_name_H-M   'P 1'
#
loop_
_entity.id
_entity.type
_entity.pdbx_description
1 polymer ?
#
loop_
_entity_poly.entity_id
_entity_poly.type
_entity_poly.pdbx_seq_one_letter_code
_entity_poly.pdbx_strand_id
1 'polypeptide(L)'
;MPNPEFKFKAKPLCVDSCPDKLLELGAQCVEDCPFNYMSVGGNNGTMRCVLCDGPCPQECAGGVFDYNDPGKLSQCTVITTELRISSIPVNVNPSILNDLNDIREIRGSLDISGFNKETFPYLSNLKTVGNDSSQVLSQSYNGSSDSFKYSIIIADTDLVSIDLSSLEAVINGGIRLQNNPSLCYLGNLSYYLANASSSSCVLDNHRSSINECG
;
A
#
# COMPACT_ATOMS: atom_id res chain seq x y z
N MET A 1 16.28 -31.41 -14.16
CA MET A 1 16.01 -31.43 -15.62
C MET A 1 14.50 -31.37 -15.83
N PRO A 2 13.96 -30.54 -16.73
CA PRO A 2 12.53 -30.53 -17.03
C PRO A 2 12.12 -31.84 -17.73
N ASN A 3 10.91 -32.33 -17.47
CA ASN A 3 10.34 -33.49 -18.17
C ASN A 3 9.89 -33.05 -19.59
N PRO A 4 10.47 -33.61 -20.67
CA PRO A 4 10.10 -33.24 -22.05
C PRO A 4 8.68 -33.68 -22.45
N GLU A 5 8.05 -34.59 -21.70
CA GLU A 5 6.69 -35.08 -21.93
C GLU A 5 5.62 -34.37 -21.07
N PHE A 6 5.98 -33.28 -20.39
CA PHE A 6 5.03 -32.57 -19.53
C PHE A 6 3.91 -31.93 -20.36
N LYS A 7 2.66 -32.24 -20.03
CA LYS A 7 1.45 -31.68 -20.65
C LYS A 7 0.50 -31.15 -19.58
N PHE A 8 -0.24 -30.11 -19.93
CA PHE A 8 -1.34 -29.58 -19.14
C PHE A 8 -2.65 -30.28 -19.49
N LYS A 9 -3.49 -30.46 -18.47
CA LYS A 9 -4.86 -30.96 -18.63
C LYS A 9 -5.79 -29.78 -18.93
N ALA A 10 -6.28 -29.70 -20.17
CA ALA A 10 -7.30 -28.75 -20.61
C ALA A 10 -8.50 -29.55 -21.15
N LYS A 11 -9.50 -29.81 -20.30
CA LYS A 11 -10.59 -30.75 -20.61
C LYS A 11 -11.20 -30.50 -22.00
N PRO A 12 -11.32 -31.51 -22.87
CA PRO A 12 -11.04 -32.94 -22.70
C PRO A 12 -9.62 -33.40 -23.10
N LEU A 13 -8.73 -32.48 -23.48
CA LEU A 13 -7.43 -32.78 -24.11
C LEU A 13 -6.23 -32.56 -23.16
N CYS A 14 -5.10 -33.17 -23.50
CA CYS A 14 -3.79 -32.84 -22.93
C CYS A 14 -3.03 -31.97 -23.93
N VAL A 15 -2.59 -30.80 -23.49
CA VAL A 15 -1.99 -29.75 -24.33
C VAL A 15 -0.62 -29.38 -23.81
N ASP A 16 0.29 -28.95 -24.69
CA ASP A 16 1.67 -28.58 -24.28
C ASP A 16 1.72 -27.21 -23.59
N SER A 17 0.71 -26.37 -23.81
CA SER A 17 0.49 -25.09 -23.14
C SER A 17 -1.00 -24.82 -23.00
N CYS A 18 -1.40 -24.02 -22.00
CA CYS A 18 -2.80 -23.65 -21.85
C CYS A 18 -3.25 -22.77 -23.02
N PRO A 19 -4.40 -23.07 -23.65
CA PRO A 19 -5.00 -22.22 -24.69
C PRO A 19 -5.20 -20.78 -24.23
N ASP A 20 -5.26 -19.87 -25.20
CA ASP A 20 -5.56 -18.46 -24.95
C ASP A 20 -6.82 -18.31 -24.10
N LYS A 21 -6.76 -17.45 -23.08
CA LYS A 21 -7.79 -17.17 -22.05
C LYS A 21 -7.89 -18.16 -20.88
N LEU A 22 -7.13 -19.25 -20.86
CA LEU A 22 -7.07 -20.14 -19.68
C LEU A 22 -5.85 -19.84 -18.80
N LEU A 23 -5.99 -20.06 -17.50
CA LEU A 23 -4.93 -19.85 -16.51
C LEU A 23 -4.27 -21.17 -16.12
N GLU A 24 -2.94 -21.13 -16.01
CA GLU A 24 -2.15 -22.25 -15.50
C GLU A 24 -2.31 -22.40 -13.99
N LEU A 25 -2.74 -23.59 -13.53
CA LEU A 25 -2.75 -23.99 -12.13
C LEU A 25 -2.08 -25.36 -11.98
N GLY A 26 -0.79 -25.36 -11.64
CA GLY A 26 0.01 -26.59 -11.61
C GLY A 26 0.08 -27.24 -13.01
N ALA A 27 -0.45 -28.45 -13.17
CA ALA A 27 -0.54 -29.15 -14.47
C ALA A 27 -1.95 -29.08 -15.11
N GLN A 28 -2.76 -28.10 -14.73
CA GLN A 28 -4.14 -27.93 -15.20
C GLN A 28 -4.35 -26.54 -15.78
N CYS A 29 -5.26 -26.42 -16.74
CA CYS A 29 -5.77 -25.16 -17.24
C CYS A 29 -7.15 -24.90 -16.65
N VAL A 30 -7.33 -23.77 -15.97
CA VAL A 30 -8.59 -23.36 -15.34
C VAL A 30 -9.11 -22.06 -15.96
N GLU A 31 -10.42 -21.85 -15.93
CA GLU A 31 -11.03 -20.61 -16.41
C GLU A 31 -10.84 -19.46 -15.42
N ASP A 32 -10.91 -19.77 -14.12
CA ASP A 32 -10.72 -18.83 -13.01
C ASP A 32 -9.83 -19.43 -11.93
N CYS A 33 -9.10 -18.58 -11.21
CA CYS A 33 -8.32 -19.03 -10.07
C CYS A 33 -9.23 -19.48 -8.92
N PRO A 34 -8.93 -20.62 -8.27
CA PRO A 34 -9.71 -21.08 -7.12
C PRO A 34 -9.53 -20.15 -5.91
N PHE A 35 -10.34 -20.34 -4.88
CA PHE A 35 -10.24 -19.58 -3.64
C PHE A 35 -8.80 -19.56 -3.08
N ASN A 36 -8.35 -18.41 -2.59
CA ASN A 36 -6.98 -18.10 -2.16
C ASN A 36 -5.92 -18.05 -3.27
N TYR A 37 -6.30 -18.03 -4.54
CA TYR A 37 -5.37 -17.82 -5.65
C TYR A 37 -5.71 -16.53 -6.41
N MET A 38 -4.67 -15.87 -6.91
CA MET A 38 -4.76 -14.70 -7.78
C MET A 38 -4.16 -14.98 -9.15
N SER A 39 -4.71 -14.33 -10.18
CA SER A 39 -4.19 -14.38 -11.55
C SER A 39 -3.01 -13.42 -11.70
N VAL A 40 -1.86 -13.92 -12.15
CA VAL A 40 -0.69 -13.10 -12.47
C VAL A 40 -0.18 -13.40 -13.87
N GLY A 41 0.51 -12.43 -14.48
CA GLY A 41 1.21 -12.64 -15.74
C GLY A 41 2.35 -13.65 -15.59
N GLY A 42 2.43 -14.56 -16.56
CA GLY A 42 3.49 -15.52 -16.79
C GLY A 42 4.41 -15.08 -17.94
N ASN A 43 5.31 -15.98 -18.34
CA ASN A 43 6.22 -15.72 -19.47
C ASN A 43 5.42 -15.73 -20.79
N ASN A 44 5.79 -14.88 -21.74
CA ASN A 44 5.16 -14.81 -23.08
C ASN A 44 3.64 -14.53 -23.07
N GLY A 45 3.11 -13.91 -22.01
CA GLY A 45 1.71 -13.48 -21.95
C GLY A 45 0.72 -14.54 -21.46
N THR A 46 1.17 -15.71 -21.01
CA THR A 46 0.28 -16.68 -20.34
C THR A 46 -0.15 -16.14 -18.97
N MET A 47 -1.37 -16.46 -18.52
CA MET A 47 -1.83 -16.12 -17.17
C MET A 47 -1.71 -17.36 -16.28
N ARG A 48 -1.36 -17.17 -15.01
CA ARG A 48 -1.21 -18.27 -14.05
C ARG A 48 -1.83 -17.93 -12.71
N CYS A 49 -2.32 -18.95 -12.02
CA CYS A 49 -2.83 -18.83 -10.67
C CYS A 49 -1.70 -19.06 -9.67
N VAL A 50 -1.47 -18.07 -8.82
CA VAL A 50 -0.52 -18.16 -7.70
C VAL A 50 -1.26 -18.01 -6.39
N LEU A 51 -0.81 -18.72 -5.36
CA LEU A 51 -1.39 -18.60 -4.02
C LEU A 51 -1.21 -17.16 -3.51
N CYS A 52 -2.28 -16.57 -2.98
CA CYS A 52 -2.24 -15.25 -2.36
C CYS A 52 -1.36 -15.30 -1.09
N ASP A 53 -0.55 -14.27 -0.89
CA ASP A 53 0.16 -14.05 0.38
C ASP A 53 -0.76 -13.29 1.35
N GLY A 54 -1.55 -14.04 2.14
CA GLY A 54 -2.62 -13.48 2.97
C GLY A 54 -3.94 -13.32 2.19
N PRO A 55 -4.79 -12.33 2.54
CA PRO A 55 -6.03 -12.06 1.81
C PRO A 55 -5.74 -11.75 0.34
N CYS A 56 -6.56 -12.29 -0.57
CA CYS A 56 -6.37 -12.05 -1.99
C CYS A 56 -6.62 -10.58 -2.38
N PRO A 57 -6.01 -10.10 -3.48
CA PRO A 57 -6.18 -8.74 -3.95
C PRO A 57 -7.64 -8.35 -4.13
N GLN A 58 -8.11 -7.41 -3.30
CA GLN A 58 -9.41 -6.77 -3.43
C GLN A 58 -9.17 -5.27 -3.61
N GLU A 59 -9.49 -4.77 -4.80
CA GLU A 59 -9.31 -3.38 -5.17
C GLU A 59 -10.49 -2.52 -4.71
N CYS A 60 -10.16 -1.40 -4.08
CA CYS A 60 -11.12 -0.39 -3.64
C CYS A 60 -10.64 1.00 -4.06
N ALA A 61 -11.58 1.90 -4.33
CA ALA A 61 -11.27 3.32 -4.48
C ALA A 61 -11.00 3.92 -3.10
N GLY A 62 -9.94 4.70 -3.00
CA GLY A 62 -9.63 5.46 -1.79
C GLY A 62 -10.31 6.82 -1.76
N GLY A 63 -9.68 7.75 -1.06
CA GLY A 63 -10.13 9.11 -0.82
C GLY A 63 -9.94 9.47 0.65
N VAL A 64 -10.70 10.47 1.10
CA VAL A 64 -10.80 10.78 2.52
C VAL A 64 -11.59 9.68 3.22
N PHE A 65 -11.06 9.15 4.32
CA PHE A 65 -11.78 8.17 5.14
C PHE A 65 -13.07 8.78 5.69
N ASP A 66 -14.20 8.16 5.39
CA ASP A 66 -15.51 8.62 5.84
C ASP A 66 -15.88 7.96 7.17
N TYR A 67 -15.73 8.71 8.26
CA TYR A 67 -16.10 8.24 9.61
C TYR A 67 -17.60 7.96 9.79
N ASN A 68 -18.46 8.39 8.85
CA ASN A 68 -19.90 8.12 8.88
C ASN A 68 -20.27 6.84 8.11
N ASP A 69 -19.34 6.26 7.35
CA ASP A 69 -19.54 5.05 6.56
C ASP A 69 -18.50 3.96 6.93
N PRO A 70 -18.52 3.47 8.20
CA PRO A 70 -17.67 2.36 8.63
C PRO A 70 -17.86 1.13 7.75
N GLY A 71 -16.78 0.42 7.48
CA GLY A 71 -16.79 -0.84 6.72
C GLY A 71 -16.61 -0.65 5.22
N LYS A 72 -16.62 0.59 4.69
CA LYS A 72 -16.44 0.84 3.25
C LYS A 72 -15.11 0.29 2.71
N LEU A 73 -14.07 0.29 3.54
CA LEU A 73 -12.76 -0.24 3.21
C LEU A 73 -12.47 -1.61 3.83
N SER A 74 -13.43 -2.20 4.56
CA SER A 74 -13.30 -3.56 5.07
C SER A 74 -13.05 -4.53 3.91
N GLN A 75 -12.16 -5.50 4.11
CA GLN A 75 -11.74 -6.51 3.12
C GLN A 75 -10.98 -5.96 1.89
N CYS A 76 -10.71 -4.65 1.83
CA CYS A 76 -9.85 -4.09 0.80
C CYS A 76 -8.38 -4.38 1.11
N THR A 77 -7.65 -4.90 0.14
CA THR A 77 -6.20 -5.10 0.26
C THR A 77 -5.41 -4.13 -0.62
N VAL A 78 -6.05 -3.56 -1.65
CA VAL A 78 -5.44 -2.61 -2.59
C VAL A 78 -6.31 -1.37 -2.68
N ILE A 79 -5.74 -0.21 -2.33
CA ILE A 79 -6.35 1.10 -2.57
C ILE A 79 -5.83 1.65 -3.90
N THR A 80 -6.74 1.90 -4.83
CA THR A 80 -6.40 2.29 -6.21
C THR A 80 -6.10 3.78 -6.41
N THR A 81 -6.42 4.61 -5.41
CA THR A 81 -6.18 6.07 -5.38
C THR A 81 -5.46 6.45 -4.08
N GLU A 82 -5.46 7.73 -3.70
CA GLU A 82 -4.97 8.16 -2.39
C GLU A 82 -5.84 7.65 -1.24
N LEU A 83 -5.26 7.49 -0.05
CA LEU A 83 -5.97 7.27 1.21
C LEU A 83 -5.62 8.42 2.16
N ARG A 84 -6.60 9.24 2.52
CA ARG A 84 -6.43 10.35 3.47
C ARG A 84 -7.13 10.07 4.80
N ILE A 85 -6.37 10.09 5.88
CA ILE A 85 -6.88 10.01 7.25
C ILE A 85 -6.67 11.37 7.94
N SER A 86 -7.69 11.83 8.67
CA SER A 86 -7.68 13.12 9.35
C SER A 86 -8.02 13.00 10.83
N SER A 87 -8.32 14.10 11.52
CA SER A 87 -8.70 14.07 12.93
C SER A 87 -9.90 13.15 13.15
N ILE A 88 -9.80 12.27 14.15
CA ILE A 88 -10.93 11.45 14.56
C ILE A 88 -11.93 12.37 15.29
N PRO A 89 -13.21 12.39 14.87
CA PRO A 89 -14.24 13.16 15.57
C PRO A 89 -14.38 12.71 17.04
N VAL A 90 -14.69 13.64 17.93
CA VAL A 90 -14.73 13.40 19.40
C VAL A 90 -15.59 12.20 19.80
N ASN A 91 -16.69 11.95 19.07
CA ASN A 91 -17.67 10.90 19.38
C ASN A 91 -17.45 9.61 18.58
N VAL A 92 -16.34 9.49 17.84
CA VAL A 92 -16.04 8.31 17.02
C VAL A 92 -15.00 7.44 17.73
N ASN A 93 -15.29 6.14 17.84
CA ASN A 93 -14.33 5.18 18.36
C ASN A 93 -13.25 4.91 17.30
N PRO A 94 -11.94 5.12 17.61
CA PRO A 94 -10.85 4.86 16.67
C PRO A 94 -10.82 3.44 16.08
N SER A 95 -11.44 2.46 16.74
CA SER A 95 -11.54 1.09 16.22
C SER A 95 -12.22 0.97 14.85
N ILE A 96 -12.95 2.00 14.42
CA ILE A 96 -13.50 2.08 13.05
C ILE A 96 -12.39 1.99 11.98
N LEU A 97 -11.18 2.47 12.28
CA LEU A 97 -10.05 2.42 11.36
C LEU A 97 -9.46 1.00 11.22
N ASN A 98 -9.96 0.01 11.96
CA ASN A 98 -9.59 -1.40 11.74
C ASN A 98 -9.98 -1.90 10.34
N ASP A 99 -10.86 -1.19 9.63
CA ASP A 99 -11.13 -1.41 8.21
C ASP A 99 -9.85 -1.40 7.35
N LEU A 100 -8.82 -0.70 7.81
CA LEU A 100 -7.57 -0.53 7.08
C LEU A 100 -6.58 -1.70 7.27
N ASN A 101 -6.83 -2.60 8.22
CA ASN A 101 -5.88 -3.64 8.64
C ASN A 101 -5.51 -4.62 7.51
N ASP A 102 -6.41 -4.84 6.56
CA ASP A 102 -6.19 -5.74 5.43
C ASP A 102 -5.46 -5.07 4.26
N ILE A 103 -5.30 -3.75 4.29
CA ILE A 103 -4.63 -3.00 3.22
C ILE A 103 -3.15 -3.39 3.17
N ARG A 104 -2.71 -3.82 1.98
CA ARG A 104 -1.33 -4.19 1.64
C ARG A 104 -0.70 -3.21 0.66
N GLU A 105 -1.49 -2.58 -0.19
CA GLU A 105 -1.02 -1.67 -1.25
C GLU A 105 -1.89 -0.41 -1.31
N ILE A 106 -1.25 0.76 -1.44
CA ILE A 106 -1.89 2.03 -1.79
C ILE A 106 -1.21 2.55 -3.05
N ARG A 107 -1.91 2.54 -4.19
CA ARG A 107 -1.36 2.95 -5.49
C ARG A 107 -1.17 4.47 -5.62
N GLY A 108 -2.00 5.25 -4.92
CA GLY A 108 -1.83 6.70 -4.80
C GLY A 108 -0.92 7.07 -3.63
N SER A 109 -1.30 8.13 -2.91
CA SER A 109 -0.59 8.57 -1.70
C SER A 109 -1.29 8.14 -0.42
N LEU A 110 -0.51 7.82 0.60
CA LEU A 110 -0.98 7.77 1.99
C LEU A 110 -0.81 9.17 2.61
N ASP A 111 -1.91 9.76 3.07
CA ASP A 111 -1.94 11.10 3.67
C ASP A 111 -2.58 11.04 5.06
N ILE A 112 -1.77 11.15 6.11
CA ILE A 112 -2.22 11.21 7.50
C ILE A 112 -1.97 12.62 8.03
N SER A 113 -2.97 13.49 7.88
CA SER A 113 -2.85 14.91 8.19
C SER A 113 -3.87 15.34 9.25
N GLY A 114 -3.43 16.01 10.32
CA GLY A 114 -4.31 16.44 11.39
C GLY A 114 -4.77 15.32 12.34
N PHE A 115 -4.15 14.14 12.30
CA PHE A 115 -4.55 13.03 13.16
C PHE A 115 -4.28 13.34 14.64
N ASN A 116 -5.30 13.14 15.48
CA ASN A 116 -5.37 13.65 16.87
C ASN A 116 -5.27 12.55 17.93
N LYS A 117 -4.55 11.45 17.64
CA LYS A 117 -4.22 10.38 18.60
C LYS A 117 -2.73 10.09 18.54
N GLU A 118 -2.18 9.58 19.64
CA GLU A 118 -0.75 9.31 19.78
C GLU A 118 -0.26 8.09 18.99
N THR A 119 -1.15 7.14 18.65
CA THR A 119 -0.78 5.90 17.95
C THR A 119 -1.68 5.66 16.74
N PHE A 120 -1.07 5.29 15.62
CA PHE A 120 -1.76 4.82 14.42
C PHE A 120 -1.32 3.39 14.08
N PRO A 121 -2.03 2.35 14.55
CA PRO A 121 -1.66 0.94 14.36
C PRO A 121 -2.34 0.26 13.15
N TYR A 122 -3.14 1.00 12.38
CA TYR A 122 -4.14 0.42 11.45
C TYR A 122 -3.58 -0.01 10.08
N LEU A 123 -2.30 0.25 9.80
CA LEU A 123 -1.65 -0.05 8.52
C LEU A 123 -0.39 -0.92 8.70
N SER A 124 -0.35 -1.73 9.76
CA SER A 124 0.80 -2.60 10.07
C SER A 124 1.15 -3.59 8.96
N ASN A 125 0.16 -3.96 8.13
CA ASN A 125 0.34 -4.86 6.99
C ASN A 125 0.59 -4.15 5.65
N LEU A 126 0.66 -2.81 5.63
CA LEU A 126 0.89 -2.05 4.40
C LEU A 126 2.31 -2.33 3.89
N LYS A 127 2.42 -2.90 2.69
CA LYS A 127 3.69 -3.27 2.05
C LYS A 127 4.16 -2.23 1.04
N THR A 128 3.26 -1.59 0.32
CA THR A 128 3.63 -0.70 -0.79
C THR A 128 2.79 0.56 -0.84
N VAL A 129 3.43 1.70 -1.06
CA VAL A 129 2.77 2.99 -1.33
C VAL A 129 3.33 3.66 -2.59
N GLY A 130 2.43 4.16 -3.43
CA GLY A 130 2.74 4.75 -4.72
C GLY A 130 2.76 3.72 -5.87
N ASN A 131 2.86 4.22 -7.10
CA ASN A 131 2.94 3.42 -8.31
C ASN A 131 3.69 4.17 -9.43
N ASP A 132 3.80 3.58 -10.62
CA ASP A 132 4.38 4.21 -11.82
C ASP A 132 3.48 5.24 -12.51
N SER A 133 2.36 5.62 -11.90
CA SER A 133 1.33 6.47 -12.50
C SER A 133 1.31 7.90 -11.92
N SER A 134 0.47 8.75 -12.49
CA SER A 134 0.29 10.15 -12.06
C SER A 134 -0.63 10.31 -10.83
N GLN A 135 -0.93 9.23 -10.11
CA GLN A 135 -1.90 9.22 -9.00
C GLN A 135 -1.29 9.66 -7.66
N VAL A 136 0.04 9.76 -7.59
CA VAL A 136 0.74 10.30 -6.42
C VAL A 136 0.50 11.80 -6.31
N LEU A 137 0.10 12.27 -5.13
CA LEU A 137 -0.24 13.66 -4.85
C LEU A 137 0.96 14.60 -5.11
N SER A 138 0.75 15.58 -5.99
CA SER A 138 1.69 16.69 -6.22
C SER A 138 1.32 17.88 -5.36
N GLN A 139 2.24 18.35 -4.51
CA GLN A 139 2.05 19.53 -3.67
C GLN A 139 3.27 20.47 -3.73
N SER A 140 3.01 21.78 -3.71
CA SER A 140 4.06 22.78 -3.49
C SER A 140 4.40 22.82 -2.00
N TYR A 141 5.68 22.94 -1.69
CA TYR A 141 6.15 23.08 -0.32
C TYR A 141 6.69 24.51 -0.11
N ASN A 142 6.32 25.17 0.99
CA ASN A 142 6.77 26.53 1.33
C ASN A 142 6.56 27.61 0.24
N GLY A 143 5.52 27.45 -0.60
CA GLY A 143 5.23 28.38 -1.68
C GLY A 143 6.25 28.33 -2.84
N SER A 144 7.01 27.24 -2.95
CA SER A 144 7.85 26.99 -4.12
C SER A 144 7.02 26.91 -5.39
N SER A 145 7.56 27.40 -6.51
CA SER A 145 6.98 27.15 -7.83
C SER A 145 7.06 25.68 -8.24
N ASP A 146 7.93 24.91 -7.56
CA ASP A 146 8.11 23.48 -7.77
C ASP A 146 7.01 22.68 -7.06
N SER A 147 6.38 21.77 -7.81
CA SER A 147 5.45 20.78 -7.27
C SER A 147 6.18 19.45 -7.06
N PHE A 148 6.18 18.96 -5.83
CA PHE A 148 6.78 17.68 -5.49
C PHE A 148 5.70 16.61 -5.33
N LYS A 149 5.98 15.41 -5.82
CA LYS A 149 5.12 14.24 -5.61
C LYS A 149 5.46 13.60 -4.27
N TYR A 150 4.46 13.31 -3.46
CA TYR A 150 4.65 12.62 -2.18
C TYR A 150 3.80 11.36 -2.12
N SER A 151 4.45 10.21 -1.95
CA SER A 151 3.75 8.93 -1.75
C SER A 151 3.29 8.79 -0.31
N ILE A 152 4.03 9.34 0.65
CA ILE A 152 3.65 9.34 2.08
C ILE A 152 3.71 10.76 2.62
N ILE A 153 2.61 11.21 3.22
CA ILE A 153 2.49 12.50 3.91
C ILE A 153 2.00 12.21 5.33
N ILE A 154 2.75 12.70 6.31
CA ILE A 154 2.33 12.75 7.71
C ILE A 154 2.53 14.20 8.15
N ALA A 155 1.44 14.90 8.44
CA ALA A 155 1.51 16.33 8.71
C ALA A 155 0.58 16.79 9.83
N ASP A 156 1.04 17.74 10.64
CA ASP A 156 0.22 18.41 11.65
C ASP A 156 -0.47 17.42 12.61
N THR A 157 0.25 16.39 13.07
CA THR A 157 -0.32 15.32 13.91
C THR A 157 0.18 15.35 15.35
N ASP A 158 -0.62 14.75 16.24
CA ASP A 158 -0.25 14.47 17.63
C ASP A 158 0.43 13.09 17.78
N LEU A 159 0.80 12.45 16.66
CA LEU A 159 1.33 11.10 16.67
C LEU A 159 2.65 11.03 17.42
N VAL A 160 2.79 9.97 18.24
CA VAL A 160 4.04 9.49 18.80
C VAL A 160 4.54 8.28 18.00
N SER A 161 3.62 7.46 17.48
CA SER A 161 3.94 6.22 16.78
C SER A 161 3.00 5.95 15.61
N ILE A 162 3.57 5.45 14.53
CA ILE A 162 2.86 4.86 13.39
C ILE A 162 3.42 3.47 13.11
N ASP A 163 2.53 2.49 12.97
CA ASP A 163 2.92 1.12 12.64
C ASP A 163 2.87 0.90 11.12
N LEU A 164 4.04 1.01 10.49
CA LEU A 164 4.30 0.63 9.11
C LEU A 164 5.37 -0.48 9.06
N SER A 165 5.27 -1.44 9.96
CA SER A 165 6.27 -2.51 10.13
C SER A 165 6.41 -3.46 8.94
N SER A 166 5.37 -3.61 8.10
CA SER A 166 5.43 -4.42 6.87
C SER A 166 5.82 -3.63 5.62
N LEU A 167 6.15 -2.34 5.72
CA LEU A 167 6.44 -1.53 4.54
C LEU A 167 7.73 -2.02 3.86
N GLU A 168 7.60 -2.35 2.57
CA GLU A 168 8.62 -2.95 1.70
C GLU A 168 8.95 -2.09 0.47
N ALA A 169 8.07 -1.16 0.07
CA ALA A 169 8.35 -0.23 -1.03
C ALA A 169 7.60 1.10 -0.92
N VAL A 170 8.30 2.18 -1.29
CA VAL A 170 7.72 3.50 -1.57
C VAL A 170 8.12 3.88 -2.99
N ILE A 171 7.15 4.07 -3.88
CA ILE A 171 7.35 4.15 -5.32
C ILE A 171 6.94 5.55 -5.82
N ASN A 172 7.80 6.16 -6.66
CA ASN A 172 7.60 7.42 -7.40
C ASN A 172 6.95 8.59 -6.65
N GLY A 173 7.35 8.79 -5.40
CA GLY A 173 7.04 9.97 -4.64
C GLY A 173 7.89 10.04 -3.39
N GLY A 174 8.13 11.26 -2.92
CA GLY A 174 8.86 11.51 -1.70
C GLY A 174 8.05 11.26 -0.44
N ILE A 175 8.71 11.45 0.69
CA ILE A 175 8.10 11.39 2.02
C ILE A 175 8.08 12.80 2.60
N ARG A 176 6.93 13.22 3.13
CA ARG A 176 6.78 14.50 3.83
C ARG A 176 6.40 14.23 5.28
N LEU A 177 7.29 14.57 6.20
CA LEU A 177 7.02 14.63 7.64
C LEU A 177 7.08 16.09 8.07
N GLN A 178 5.93 16.68 8.35
CA GLN A 178 5.83 18.10 8.69
C GLN A 178 5.05 18.34 9.97
N ASN A 179 5.57 19.17 10.87
CA ASN A 179 4.86 19.59 12.08
C ASN A 179 4.34 18.40 12.91
N ASN A 180 5.22 17.43 13.15
CA ASN A 180 4.95 16.26 13.99
C ASN A 180 5.99 16.22 15.11
N PRO A 181 5.87 17.08 16.15
CA PRO A 181 6.90 17.25 17.17
C PRO A 181 7.07 16.04 18.09
N SER A 182 6.03 15.22 18.24
CA SER A 182 6.00 14.05 19.13
C SER A 182 6.33 12.73 18.42
N LEU A 183 6.37 12.72 17.08
CA LEU A 183 6.48 11.50 16.30
C LEU A 183 7.89 10.92 16.43
N CYS A 184 7.97 9.69 16.94
CA CYS A 184 9.23 9.01 17.25
C CYS A 184 9.32 7.63 16.57
N TYR A 185 8.24 6.87 16.56
CA TYR A 185 8.27 5.49 16.08
C TYR A 185 7.65 5.40 14.68
N LEU A 186 8.51 5.17 13.68
CA LEU A 186 8.14 5.20 12.25
C LEU A 186 8.10 3.81 11.59
N GLY A 187 8.45 2.74 12.31
CA GLY A 187 8.60 1.41 11.73
C GLY A 187 9.61 1.40 10.57
N ASN A 188 9.29 0.67 9.49
CA ASN A 188 10.17 0.57 8.32
C ASN A 188 10.25 1.87 7.51
N LEU A 189 9.38 2.86 7.76
CA LEU A 189 9.47 4.17 7.10
C LEU A 189 10.82 4.86 7.39
N SER A 190 11.42 4.60 8.55
CA SER A 190 12.76 5.09 8.93
C SER A 190 13.84 4.71 7.91
N TYR A 191 13.78 3.50 7.33
CA TYR A 191 14.71 3.04 6.31
C TYR A 191 14.60 3.86 5.02
N TYR A 192 13.38 4.19 4.58
CA TYR A 192 13.18 5.03 3.39
C TYR A 192 13.63 6.47 3.62
N LEU A 193 13.39 7.00 4.81
CA LEU A 193 13.85 8.34 5.17
C LEU A 193 15.38 8.44 5.19
N ALA A 194 16.07 7.43 5.72
CA ALA A 194 17.53 7.40 5.76
C ALA A 194 18.17 7.29 4.36
N ASN A 195 17.47 6.70 3.40
CA ASN A 195 17.96 6.48 2.03
C ASN A 195 17.37 7.46 1.00
N ALA A 196 16.48 8.37 1.41
CA ALA A 196 15.86 9.33 0.50
C ALA A 196 16.88 10.40 0.08
N SER A 197 16.82 10.81 -1.19
CA SER A 197 17.52 12.02 -1.63
C SER A 197 16.89 13.26 -0.98
N SER A 198 17.68 14.32 -0.81
CA SER A 198 17.22 15.60 -0.25
C SER A 198 16.06 16.24 -1.04
N SER A 199 15.90 15.89 -2.32
CA SER A 199 14.79 16.31 -3.18
C SER A 199 13.52 15.45 -3.05
N SER A 200 13.60 14.33 -2.35
CA SER A 200 12.53 13.33 -2.19
C SER A 200 12.09 13.17 -0.73
N CYS A 201 12.52 14.08 0.15
CA CYS A 201 12.16 14.08 1.55
C CYS A 201 12.00 15.51 2.06
N VAL A 202 10.88 15.79 2.73
CA VAL A 202 10.66 17.03 3.46
C VAL A 202 10.53 16.69 4.94
N LEU A 203 11.46 17.21 5.73
CA LEU A 203 11.47 17.12 7.19
C LEU A 203 11.42 18.54 7.73
N ASP A 204 10.28 18.92 8.31
CA ASP A 204 10.09 20.25 8.87
C ASP A 204 9.32 20.19 10.18
N ASN A 205 9.81 20.93 11.18
CA ASN A 205 9.30 20.88 12.56
C ASN A 205 9.02 19.45 13.06
N HIS A 206 9.91 18.54 12.70
CA HIS A 206 9.98 17.16 13.16
C HIS A 206 11.28 17.04 13.98
N ARG A 207 11.28 16.23 15.04
CA ARG A 207 12.43 16.12 15.94
C ARG A 207 13.70 15.83 15.12
N SER A 208 14.66 16.76 15.20
CA SER A 208 15.59 17.13 14.11
C SER A 208 16.71 16.13 13.80
N SER A 209 16.58 14.87 14.17
CA SER A 209 17.58 13.84 13.91
C SER A 209 16.88 12.50 13.72
N ILE A 210 16.88 12.00 12.48
CA ILE A 210 16.56 10.59 12.16
C ILE A 210 17.49 9.58 12.88
N ASN A 211 18.42 10.07 13.71
CA ASN A 211 19.32 9.31 14.58
C ASN A 211 19.04 9.46 16.09
N GLU A 212 17.96 10.10 16.55
CA GLU A 212 17.66 10.19 17.99
C GLU A 212 16.23 9.80 18.34
N CYS A 213 15.96 8.51 18.18
CA CYS A 213 15.20 7.79 19.20
C CYS A 213 16.21 6.85 19.85
N GLY A 214 16.72 7.25 21.03
CA GLY A 214 17.89 6.65 21.67
C GLY A 214 17.79 5.17 21.98
#